data_AF-A0A4Q7YVQ7-F1
#
_entry.id   AF-A0A4Q7YVQ7-F1
#
_cell.length_a   1.000
_cell.length_b   1.000
_cell.length_c   1.000
_cell.angle_alpha   90.00
_cell.angle_beta   90.00
_cell.angle_gamma   90.00
#
_symmetry.space_group_name_H-M   'P 1'
#
loop_
_entity.id
_entity.type
_entity.pdbx_description
1 polymer ?
#
loop_
_entity_poly.entity_id
_entity_poly.type
_entity_poly.pdbx_seq_one_letter_code
_entity_poly.pdbx_strand_id
1 'polypeptide(L)'
;MRTTMNLTAHWTRNHDATVDEPHSVLWQDGRSATPTEYEDHRDDTYLIVHRDDGCTEVHYFPDLVVEVTYDRVARQWFAKGHDVETFALDVTDPNATDDQIYQEIFSFPVVYRHRICR
;
A
#
# COMPACT_ATOMS: atom_id res chain seq x y z
N MET A 1 7.78 6.82 -17.78
CA MET A 1 6.54 6.21 -17.26
C MET A 1 6.95 4.88 -16.64
N ARG A 2 7.05 4.79 -15.30
CA ARG A 2 7.23 3.50 -14.62
C ARG A 2 5.94 2.71 -14.82
N THR A 3 6.03 1.48 -15.29
CA THR A 3 4.88 0.57 -15.39
C THR A 3 4.41 0.30 -13.97
N THR A 4 3.22 0.78 -13.61
CA THR A 4 2.60 0.65 -12.27
C THR A 4 2.15 -0.80 -12.06
N MET A 5 3.10 -1.68 -11.76
CA MET A 5 2.84 -3.09 -11.46
C MET A 5 3.27 -3.40 -10.03
N ASN A 6 2.45 -4.16 -9.32
CA ASN A 6 2.77 -4.57 -7.96
C ASN A 6 3.92 -5.59 -7.96
N LEU A 7 4.66 -5.63 -6.86
CA LEU A 7 5.73 -6.58 -6.61
C LEU A 7 5.37 -7.41 -5.37
N THR A 8 5.63 -8.72 -5.39
CA THR A 8 5.44 -9.60 -4.24
C THR A 8 6.75 -10.28 -3.89
N ALA A 9 7.24 -10.04 -2.69
CA ALA A 9 8.40 -10.72 -2.12
C ALA A 9 7.94 -11.82 -1.14
N HIS A 10 8.61 -12.96 -1.16
CA HIS A 10 8.23 -14.14 -0.39
C HIS A 10 9.40 -14.68 0.43
N TRP A 11 9.15 -14.92 1.72
CA TRP A 11 10.07 -15.55 2.65
C TRP A 11 9.51 -16.90 3.07
N THR A 12 10.38 -17.91 3.09
CA THR A 12 10.02 -19.23 3.62
C THR A 12 10.05 -19.22 5.14
N ARG A 13 9.38 -20.20 5.78
CA ARG A 13 9.20 -20.30 7.25
C ARG A 13 10.44 -20.03 8.12
N ASN A 14 11.64 -20.28 7.61
CA ASN A 14 12.88 -20.15 8.38
C ASN A 14 13.65 -18.84 8.13
N HIS A 15 13.08 -17.91 7.36
CA HIS A 15 13.70 -16.61 7.08
C HIS A 15 12.92 -15.49 7.76
N ASP A 16 13.65 -14.51 8.28
CA ASP A 16 13.10 -13.29 8.88
C ASP A 16 12.99 -12.18 7.84
N ALA A 17 11.76 -11.78 7.50
CA ALA A 17 11.51 -10.74 6.49
C ALA A 17 12.07 -9.35 6.86
N THR A 18 12.49 -9.14 8.11
CA THR A 18 13.10 -7.89 8.56
C THR A 18 14.62 -7.86 8.40
N VAL A 19 15.27 -9.02 8.17
CA VAL A 19 16.73 -9.15 8.14
C VAL A 19 17.22 -9.86 6.87
N ASP A 20 16.53 -10.91 6.44
CA ASP A 20 16.93 -11.78 5.33
C ASP A 20 16.40 -11.27 3.99
N GLU A 21 17.13 -11.59 2.92
CA GLU A 21 16.63 -11.41 1.55
C GLU A 21 15.45 -12.37 1.25
N PRO A 22 14.48 -11.94 0.44
CA PRO A 22 13.37 -12.80 0.05
C PRO A 22 13.86 -14.02 -0.73
N HIS A 23 13.21 -15.16 -0.49
CA HIS A 23 13.46 -16.39 -1.25
C HIS A 23 13.09 -16.22 -2.74
N SER A 24 12.06 -15.44 -3.03
CA SER A 24 11.66 -15.11 -4.39
C SER A 24 10.94 -13.77 -4.43
N VAL A 25 11.12 -13.03 -5.53
CA VAL A 25 10.40 -11.78 -5.80
C VAL A 25 9.75 -11.88 -7.18
N LEU A 26 8.45 -11.65 -7.25
CA LEU A 26 7.65 -11.77 -8.46
C LEU A 26 6.89 -10.47 -8.74
N TRP A 27 6.87 -10.07 -10.00
CA TRP A 27 5.94 -9.08 -10.52
C TRP A 27 4.52 -9.63 -10.56
N GLN A 28 3.53 -8.74 -10.60
CA GLN A 28 2.11 -9.11 -10.69
C GLN A 28 1.78 -10.01 -11.90
N ASP A 29 2.54 -9.93 -12.98
CA ASP A 29 2.39 -10.78 -14.17
C ASP A 29 3.04 -12.18 -14.01
N GLY A 30 3.64 -12.46 -12.86
CA GLY A 30 4.33 -13.71 -12.53
C GLY A 30 5.79 -13.76 -12.95
N ARG A 31 6.33 -12.72 -13.60
CA ARG A 31 7.77 -12.66 -13.94
C ARG A 31 8.60 -12.48 -12.67
N SER A 32 9.73 -13.18 -12.57
CA SER A 32 10.70 -12.91 -11.50
C SER A 32 11.31 -11.52 -11.63
N ALA A 33 11.34 -10.78 -10.53
CA ALA A 33 12.02 -9.50 -10.45
C ALA A 33 13.52 -9.70 -10.21
N THR A 34 14.32 -8.80 -10.76
CA THR A 34 15.75 -8.71 -10.46
C THR A 34 15.98 -8.10 -9.07
N PRO A 35 17.15 -8.31 -8.44
CA PRO A 35 17.47 -7.66 -7.17
C PRO A 35 17.40 -6.13 -7.25
N THR A 36 17.84 -5.53 -8.35
CA THR A 36 17.73 -4.08 -8.55
C THR A 36 16.28 -3.62 -8.65
N GLU A 37 15.43 -4.35 -9.37
CA GLU A 37 13.99 -4.06 -9.42
C GLU A 37 13.33 -4.19 -8.03
N TYR A 38 13.78 -5.12 -7.19
CA TYR A 38 13.31 -5.23 -5.81
C TYR A 38 13.74 -4.04 -4.96
N GLU A 39 15.03 -3.66 -4.98
CA GLU A 39 15.54 -2.52 -4.20
C GLU A 39 14.90 -1.20 -4.64
N ASP A 40 14.66 -1.00 -5.94
CA ASP A 40 13.96 0.18 -6.48
C ASP A 40 12.52 0.35 -5.98
N HIS A 41 11.93 -0.72 -5.43
CA HIS A 41 10.55 -0.83 -4.94
C HIS A 41 10.49 -1.14 -3.44
N ARG A 42 11.62 -1.24 -2.75
CA ARG A 42 11.66 -1.64 -1.34
C ARG A 42 11.01 -0.62 -0.41
N ASP A 43 11.02 0.65 -0.84
CA ASP A 43 10.40 1.77 -0.14
C ASP A 43 8.98 2.09 -0.63
N ASP A 44 8.43 1.30 -1.56
CA ASP A 44 7.03 1.41 -1.94
C ASP A 44 6.13 1.09 -0.74
N THR A 45 4.90 1.59 -0.75
CA THR A 45 3.92 1.18 0.26
C THR A 45 3.72 -0.33 0.18
N TYR A 46 3.71 -0.99 1.34
CA TYR A 46 3.63 -2.44 1.39
C TYR A 46 2.59 -2.97 2.39
N LEU A 47 2.18 -4.21 2.17
CA LEU A 47 1.37 -5.00 3.08
C LEU A 47 2.12 -6.29 3.42
N ILE A 48 2.30 -6.56 4.71
CA ILE A 48 2.83 -7.84 5.19
C ILE A 48 1.67 -8.82 5.40
N VAL A 49 1.80 -10.02 4.84
CA VAL A 49 0.86 -11.13 5.00
C VAL A 49 1.60 -12.30 5.62
N HIS A 50 1.20 -12.68 6.83
CA HIS A 50 1.65 -13.93 7.46
C HIS A 50 0.70 -15.06 7.08
N ARG A 51 1.24 -16.13 6.50
CA ARG A 51 0.46 -17.29 6.05
C ARG A 51 0.43 -18.38 7.13
N ASP A 52 -0.62 -19.21 7.11
CA ASP A 52 -0.81 -20.31 8.07
C ASP A 52 0.31 -21.36 8.02
N ASP A 53 1.01 -21.46 6.90
CA ASP A 53 2.17 -22.34 6.74
C ASP A 53 3.47 -21.75 7.32
N GLY A 54 3.41 -20.57 7.93
CA GLY A 54 4.55 -19.85 8.52
C GLY A 54 5.39 -19.10 7.49
N CYS A 55 5.02 -19.08 6.21
CA CYS A 55 5.65 -18.21 5.22
C CYS A 55 5.17 -16.76 5.39
N THR A 56 6.02 -15.81 4.98
CA THR A 56 5.68 -14.40 4.96
C THR A 56 5.72 -13.90 3.53
N GLU A 57 4.70 -13.14 3.14
CA GLU A 57 4.68 -12.39 1.90
C GLU A 57 4.66 -10.89 2.20
N VAL A 58 5.37 -10.11 1.39
CA VAL A 58 5.28 -8.67 1.39
C VAL A 58 4.86 -8.21 0.01
N HIS A 59 3.72 -7.52 -0.06
CA HIS A 59 3.13 -7.03 -1.29
C HIS A 59 3.45 -5.54 -1.38
N TYR A 60 4.28 -5.14 -2.34
CA TYR A 60 4.66 -3.75 -2.59
C TYR A 60 3.79 -3.15 -3.69
N PHE A 61 3.37 -1.91 -3.47
CA PHE A 61 2.48 -1.16 -4.31
C PHE A 61 3.17 0.14 -4.74
N PRO A 62 3.43 0.34 -6.05
CA PRO A 62 4.02 1.60 -6.53
C PRO A 62 3.10 2.81 -6.34
N ASP A 63 1.83 2.57 -6.05
CA ASP A 63 0.85 3.58 -5.66
C ASP A 63 0.69 3.55 -4.13
N LEU A 64 0.68 4.71 -3.48
CA LEU A 64 0.64 4.82 -2.03
C LEU A 64 -0.68 4.29 -1.46
N VAL A 65 -0.70 3.18 -0.70
CA VAL A 65 -1.95 2.61 -0.14
C VAL A 65 -2.37 3.30 1.15
N VAL A 66 -3.51 4.00 1.14
CA VAL A 66 -4.11 4.64 2.34
C VAL A 66 -5.48 4.07 2.70
N GLU A 67 -5.75 3.95 4.00
CA GLU A 67 -7.06 3.74 4.58
C GLU A 67 -7.75 5.09 4.81
N VAL A 68 -9.00 5.20 4.38
CA VAL A 68 -9.82 6.41 4.57
C VAL A 68 -10.92 6.15 5.60
N THR A 69 -11.00 7.00 6.62
CA THR A 69 -11.97 6.89 7.73
C THR A 69 -12.56 8.24 8.11
N TYR A 70 -13.84 8.28 8.49
CA TYR A 70 -14.50 9.50 8.98
C TYR A 70 -14.38 9.63 10.50
N ASP A 71 -13.76 10.71 10.97
CA ASP A 71 -13.77 11.07 12.38
C ASP A 71 -15.03 11.90 12.68
N ARG A 72 -15.89 11.38 13.55
CA ARG A 72 -17.15 12.03 13.94
C ARG A 72 -16.96 13.25 14.85
N VAL A 73 -15.87 13.29 15.61
CA VAL A 73 -15.55 14.40 16.52
C VAL A 73 -14.99 15.57 15.72
N ALA A 74 -14.00 15.30 14.86
CA ALA A 74 -13.44 16.30 13.96
C ALA A 74 -14.37 16.67 12.79
N ARG A 75 -15.39 15.82 12.52
CA ARG A 75 -16.34 15.95 11.41
C ARG A 75 -15.65 15.99 10.04
N GLN A 76 -14.63 15.18 9.87
CA GLN A 76 -13.76 15.20 8.70
C GLN A 76 -13.29 13.80 8.33
N TRP A 77 -13.03 13.58 7.05
CA TRP A 77 -12.38 12.37 6.55
C TRP A 77 -10.87 12.48 6.66
N PHE A 78 -10.22 11.38 7.06
CA PHE A 78 -8.77 11.28 7.17
C PHE A 78 -8.27 10.09 6.36
N ALA A 79 -7.12 10.27 5.70
CA ALA A 79 -6.38 9.22 5.05
C ALA A 79 -5.12 8.91 5.85
N LYS A 80 -4.89 7.63 6.14
CA LYS A 80 -3.70 7.14 6.86
C LYS A 80 -3.16 5.90 6.15
N GLY A 81 -1.85 5.71 6.17
CA GLY A 81 -1.22 4.54 5.56
C GLY A 81 0.10 4.21 6.27
N HIS A 82 0.66 3.05 5.98
CA HIS A 82 1.99 2.71 6.45
C HIS A 82 3.02 3.65 5.81
N ASP A 83 3.85 4.31 6.62
CA ASP A 83 4.78 5.37 6.20
C ASP A 83 4.14 6.56 5.45
N VAL A 84 2.82 6.74 5.62
CA VAL A 84 2.10 7.90 5.11
C VAL A 84 1.80 8.84 6.27
N GLU A 85 2.27 10.08 6.18
CA GLU A 85 1.83 11.14 7.09
C GLU A 85 0.31 11.26 6.99
N THR A 86 -0.40 11.14 8.11
CA THR A 86 -1.86 11.22 8.11
C THR A 86 -2.30 12.61 7.66
N PHE A 87 -3.21 12.67 6.69
CA PHE A 87 -3.73 13.93 6.19
C PHE A 87 -5.26 13.94 6.19
N ALA A 88 -5.81 15.13 6.37
CA ALA A 88 -7.24 15.35 6.33
C ALA A 88 -7.68 15.66 4.91
N LEU A 89 -8.85 15.17 4.52
CA LEU A 89 -9.48 15.48 3.24
C LEU A 89 -10.40 16.71 3.41
N ASP A 90 -10.52 17.57 2.40
CA ASP A 90 -11.47 18.71 2.47
C ASP A 90 -12.95 18.28 2.31
N VAL A 91 -13.18 16.98 2.13
CA VAL A 91 -14.51 16.36 2.19
C VAL A 91 -15.00 16.28 3.64
N THR A 92 -16.16 16.86 3.93
CA THR A 92 -16.74 16.91 5.28
C THR A 92 -18.05 16.14 5.44
N ASP A 93 -18.69 15.75 4.33
CA ASP A 93 -19.92 14.95 4.35
C ASP A 93 -19.62 13.51 4.82
N PRO A 94 -20.17 13.04 5.96
CA PRO A 94 -19.99 11.67 6.42
C PRO A 94 -20.53 10.61 5.46
N ASN A 95 -21.39 10.98 4.50
CA ASN A 95 -21.95 10.08 3.49
C ASN A 95 -21.33 10.29 2.10
N ALA A 96 -20.17 10.95 2.03
CA ALA A 96 -19.43 11.12 0.79
C ALA A 96 -19.27 9.78 0.06
N THR A 97 -19.52 9.81 -1.24
CA THR A 97 -19.34 8.65 -2.12
C THR A 97 -17.85 8.36 -2.30
N ASP A 98 -17.54 7.12 -2.66
CA ASP A 98 -16.15 6.71 -2.92
C ASP A 98 -15.54 7.60 -4.01
N ASP A 99 -16.29 7.94 -5.08
CA ASP A 99 -15.83 8.83 -6.14
C ASP A 99 -15.46 10.24 -5.66
N GLN A 100 -16.20 10.80 -4.70
CA GLN A 100 -15.88 12.12 -4.12
C GLN A 100 -14.62 12.07 -3.28
N ILE A 101 -14.45 11.00 -2.49
CA ILE A 101 -13.23 10.74 -1.72
C ILE A 101 -12.05 10.53 -2.67
N TYR A 102 -12.26 9.80 -3.77
CA TYR A 102 -11.25 9.51 -4.78
C TYR A 102 -10.79 10.79 -5.48
N GLN A 103 -11.72 11.64 -5.92
CA GLN A 103 -11.39 12.93 -6.55
C GLN A 103 -10.52 13.81 -5.65
N GLU A 104 -10.84 13.86 -4.36
CA GLU A 104 -10.07 14.63 -3.40
C GLU A 104 -8.66 14.05 -3.24
N ILE A 105 -8.54 12.72 -3.07
CA ILE A 105 -7.24 12.04 -2.95
C ILE A 105 -6.37 12.25 -4.20
N PHE A 106 -6.96 12.21 -5.40
CA PHE A 106 -6.24 12.47 -6.65
C PHE A 106 -5.88 13.95 -6.86
N SER A 107 -6.44 14.87 -6.09
CA SER A 107 -6.04 16.28 -6.11
C SER A 107 -4.68 16.51 -5.43
N PHE A 108 -4.27 15.59 -4.56
CA PHE A 108 -2.96 15.63 -3.93
C PHE A 108 -1.87 15.20 -4.92
N PRO A 109 -0.68 15.84 -4.89
CA PRO A 109 0.38 15.63 -5.88
C PRO A 109 1.08 14.25 -5.81
N VAL A 110 0.64 13.34 -4.94
CA VAL A 110 1.17 11.98 -4.78
C VAL A 110 0.15 11.00 -5.36
N VAL A 111 0.59 9.97 -6.09
CA VAL A 111 -0.32 8.97 -6.68
C VAL A 111 -0.67 7.95 -5.60
N TYR A 112 -1.88 8.03 -5.05
CA TYR A 112 -2.38 7.13 -3.99
C TYR A 112 -3.22 5.99 -4.55
N ARG A 113 -2.91 4.74 -4.18
CA ARG A 113 -3.93 3.67 -4.11
C ARG A 113 -4.66 3.79 -2.78
N HIS A 114 -5.93 3.48 -2.71
CA HIS A 114 -6.66 3.78 -1.49
C HIS A 114 -7.77 2.78 -1.28
N ARG A 115 -7.95 2.39 -0.02
CA ARG A 115 -8.98 1.47 0.43
C ARG A 115 -9.88 2.21 1.41
N ILE A 116 -11.15 2.33 1.07
CA ILE A 116 -12.13 2.96 1.95
C ILE A 116 -12.65 1.89 2.92
N CYS A 117 -12.45 2.12 4.21
CA CYS A 117 -12.92 1.25 5.29
C CYS A 117 -14.14 1.94 5.94
N ARG A 118 -15.30 1.30 5.87
CA ARG A 118 -16.57 1.81 6.44
C ARG A 118 -16.96 1.02 7.67
#